data_AF-A0A349SV49-F1
#
_entry.id   AF-A0A349SV49-F1
#
_cell.length_a   1.000
_cell.length_b   1.000
_cell.length_c   1.000
_cell.angle_alpha   90.00
_cell.angle_beta   90.00
_cell.angle_gamma   90.00
#
_symmetry.space_group_name_H-M   'P 1'
#
loop_
_entity.id
_entity.type
_entity.pdbx_description
1 polymer ?
#
loop_
_entity_poly.entity_id
_entity_poly.type
_entity_poly.pdbx_seq_one_letter_code
_entity_poly.pdbx_strand_id
1 'polypeptide(L)'
;MTISFQELASAGKSIVPVIALPSLDCAQPLADTLSSCGFHVLEITLRTDCALEAIKLLSDTRPDLVIGAGTVKNSGQLTQAIAAGAQFVVSPGTDAVMIEQA
;
A
#
# COMPACT_ATOMS: atom_id res chain seq x y z
N MET A 1 -6.59 -8.43 -4.98
CA MET A 1 -7.38 -9.14 -3.94
C MET A 1 -7.21 -8.35 -2.66
N THR A 2 -8.29 -7.92 -2.03
CA THR A 2 -8.22 -7.18 -0.75
C THR A 2 -7.98 -8.14 0.42
N ILE A 3 -7.47 -7.62 1.53
CA ILE A 3 -7.20 -8.38 2.75
C ILE A 3 -8.03 -7.81 3.92
N SER A 4 -8.49 -8.65 4.85
CA SER A 4 -9.19 -8.20 6.04
C SER A 4 -8.23 -7.55 7.04
N PHE A 5 -8.77 -6.76 7.98
CA PHE A 5 -7.96 -6.15 9.03
C PHE A 5 -7.32 -7.18 9.97
N GLN A 6 -8.03 -8.27 10.32
CA GLN A 6 -7.44 -9.33 11.15
C GLN A 6 -6.26 -10.03 10.46
N GLU A 7 -6.36 -10.28 9.16
CA GLU A 7 -5.27 -10.86 8.38
C GLU A 7 -4.09 -9.87 8.28
N LEU A 8 -4.35 -8.58 8.00
CA LEU A 8 -3.34 -7.52 8.00
C LEU A 8 -2.60 -7.43 9.34
N ALA A 9 -3.34 -7.43 10.46
CA ALA A 9 -2.77 -7.34 11.80
C ALA A 9 -1.93 -8.56 12.19
N SER A 10 -2.13 -9.69 11.50
CA SER A 10 -1.41 -10.95 11.72
C SER A 10 -0.28 -11.18 10.70
N ALA A 11 -0.12 -10.29 9.71
CA ALA A 11 0.82 -10.45 8.59
C ALA A 11 2.28 -10.08 8.97
N GLY A 12 2.79 -10.58 10.10
CA GLY A 12 4.17 -10.40 10.52
C GLY A 12 4.35 -9.41 11.68
N LYS A 13 5.28 -8.45 11.54
CA LYS A 13 5.53 -7.45 12.58
C LYS A 13 4.32 -6.53 12.75
N SER A 14 3.99 -6.16 13.99
CA SER A 14 2.95 -5.15 14.31
C SER A 14 3.40 -3.70 14.05
N ILE A 15 4.11 -3.48 12.95
CA ILE A 15 4.63 -2.18 12.50
C ILE A 15 4.42 -2.08 10.99
N VAL A 16 3.75 -1.02 10.56
CA VAL A 16 3.54 -0.71 9.14
C VAL A 16 4.43 0.49 8.76
N PRO A 17 5.44 0.32 7.89
CA PRO A 17 6.21 1.44 7.36
C PRO A 17 5.32 2.32 6.46
N VAL A 18 5.29 3.62 6.76
CA VAL A 18 4.61 4.64 5.95
C VAL A 18 5.63 5.24 4.98
N ILE A 19 5.51 4.91 3.70
CA ILE A 19 6.57 5.13 2.71
C ILE A 19 6.16 6.20 1.70
N ALA A 20 6.99 7.21 1.52
CA ALA A 20 6.94 8.11 0.37
C ALA A 20 8.15 7.81 -0.54
N LEU A 21 7.90 7.22 -1.71
CA LEU A 21 8.96 6.82 -2.63
C LEU A 21 9.39 8.02 -3.49
N PRO A 22 10.68 8.40 -3.51
CA PRO A 22 11.14 9.54 -4.30
C PRO A 22 11.15 9.26 -5.81
N SER A 23 11.25 7.99 -6.20
CA SER A 23 11.21 7.53 -7.59
C SER A 23 10.82 6.04 -7.65
N LEU A 24 10.38 5.59 -8.82
CA LEU A 24 9.98 4.20 -9.05
C LEU A 24 11.16 3.21 -8.85
N ASP A 25 12.38 3.62 -9.23
CA ASP A 25 13.59 2.78 -9.13
C ASP A 25 13.94 2.42 -7.67
N CYS A 26 13.42 3.17 -6.70
CA CYS A 26 13.58 2.87 -5.28
C CYS A 26 12.62 1.78 -4.76
N ALA A 27 11.53 1.49 -5.47
CA ALA A 27 10.44 0.65 -4.96
C ALA A 27 10.90 -0.79 -4.66
N GLN A 28 11.47 -1.46 -5.66
CA GLN A 28 11.91 -2.85 -5.54
C GLN A 28 13.06 -3.01 -4.52
N PRO A 29 14.16 -2.23 -4.58
CA PRO A 29 15.25 -2.37 -3.60
C PRO A 29 14.80 -2.12 -2.15
N LEU A 30 13.90 -1.16 -1.93
CA LEU A 30 13.35 -0.89 -0.60
C LEU A 30 12.51 -2.07 -0.10
N ALA A 31 11.61 -2.59 -0.94
CA ALA A 31 10.77 -3.73 -0.59
C ALA A 31 11.58 -5.00 -0.29
N ASP A 32 12.65 -5.26 -1.06
CA ASP A 32 13.58 -6.38 -0.82
C ASP A 32 14.28 -6.23 0.53
N THR A 33 14.78 -5.02 0.82
CA THR A 33 15.44 -4.71 2.10
C THR A 33 14.48 -4.88 3.28
N LEU A 34 13.28 -4.30 3.22
CA LEU A 34 12.30 -4.38 4.30
C LEU A 34 11.82 -5.82 4.54
N SER A 35 11.59 -6.57 3.47
CA SER A 35 11.25 -8.00 3.55
C SER A 35 12.36 -8.81 4.24
N SER A 36 13.63 -8.57 3.89
CA SER A 36 14.77 -9.23 4.55
C SER A 36 14.87 -8.92 6.05
N CYS A 37 14.33 -7.76 6.47
CA CYS A 37 14.23 -7.36 7.87
C CYS A 37 12.95 -7.89 8.56
N GLY A 38 12.11 -8.65 7.87
CA GLY A 38 10.88 -9.26 8.37
C GLY A 38 9.66 -8.33 8.34
N PHE A 39 9.65 -7.29 7.51
CA PHE A 39 8.47 -6.49 7.24
C PHE A 39 7.71 -7.07 6.04
N HIS A 40 6.48 -7.50 6.27
CA HIS A 40 5.64 -8.09 5.23
C HIS A 40 4.47 -7.19 4.81
N VAL A 41 4.25 -6.07 5.50
CA VAL A 41 3.20 -5.10 5.19
C VAL A 41 3.85 -3.77 4.88
N LEU A 42 3.57 -3.19 3.71
CA LEU A 42 4.12 -1.90 3.27
C LEU A 42 2.99 -0.94 2.87
N GLU A 43 2.98 0.27 3.44
CA GLU A 43 2.04 1.33 3.05
C GLU A 43 2.76 2.34 2.14
N ILE A 44 2.44 2.35 0.85
CA ILE A 44 2.95 3.34 -0.10
C ILE A 44 2.00 4.54 -0.15
N THR A 45 2.46 5.69 0.30
CA THR A 45 1.64 6.91 0.35
C THR A 45 1.49 7.56 -1.02
N LEU A 46 0.28 8.00 -1.35
CA LEU A 46 -0.05 8.78 -2.56
C LEU A 46 0.40 10.25 -2.43
N ARG A 47 1.65 10.46 -2.03
CA ARG A 47 2.30 11.78 -1.83
C ARG A 47 3.37 12.07 -2.88
N THR A 48 3.57 11.15 -3.82
CA THR A 48 4.59 11.23 -4.87
C THR A 48 3.99 10.74 -6.18
N ASP A 49 4.48 11.26 -7.31
CA ASP A 49 3.91 10.96 -8.63
C ASP A 49 4.04 9.48 -9.01
N CYS A 50 5.10 8.81 -8.54
CA CYS A 50 5.36 7.39 -8.83
C CYS A 50 4.58 6.40 -7.94
N ALA A 51 3.78 6.86 -6.98
CA ALA A 51 3.21 6.00 -5.94
C ALA A 51 2.32 4.87 -6.48
N LEU A 52 1.44 5.17 -7.45
CA LEU A 52 0.54 4.17 -8.05
C LEU A 52 1.32 3.15 -8.89
N GLU A 53 2.32 3.60 -9.64
CA GLU A 53 3.20 2.73 -10.41
C GLU A 53 4.02 1.82 -9.48
N ALA A 54 4.48 2.34 -8.35
CA ALA A 54 5.20 1.56 -7.35
C ALA A 54 4.31 0.51 -6.67
N ILE A 55 3.06 0.86 -6.33
CA ILE A 55 2.08 -0.10 -5.80
C ILE A 55 1.89 -1.24 -6.80
N LYS A 56 1.67 -0.90 -8.08
CA LYS A 56 1.49 -1.88 -9.15
C LYS A 56 2.70 -2.78 -9.34
N LEU A 57 3.89 -2.18 -9.42
CA LEU A 57 5.13 -2.93 -9.55
C LEU A 57 5.28 -3.94 -8.41
N LEU A 58 5.14 -3.46 -7.17
CA LEU A 58 5.34 -4.30 -5.99
C LEU A 58 4.24 -5.36 -5.83
N SER A 59 2.98 -5.06 -6.14
CA SER A 59 1.92 -6.07 -6.12
C SER A 59 2.15 -7.17 -7.15
N ASP A 60 2.71 -6.81 -8.31
CA ASP A 60 2.98 -7.76 -9.41
C ASP A 60 4.26 -8.58 -9.14
N THR A 61 5.29 -8.00 -8.52
CA THR A 61 6.61 -8.64 -8.34
C THR A 61 6.84 -9.25 -6.96
N ARG A 62 6.09 -8.85 -5.93
CA ARG A 62 6.28 -9.26 -4.53
C ARG A 62 5.00 -9.86 -3.92
N PRO A 63 4.53 -11.03 -4.41
CA PRO A 63 3.34 -11.69 -3.87
C PRO A 63 3.51 -12.16 -2.40
N ASP A 64 4.73 -12.15 -1.88
CA ASP A 64 5.04 -12.42 -0.47
C ASP A 64 4.78 -11.22 0.46
N LEU A 65 4.52 -10.04 -0.10
CA LEU A 65 4.26 -8.81 0.64
C LEU A 65 2.80 -8.38 0.50
N VAL A 66 2.28 -7.77 1.56
CA VAL A 66 1.00 -7.06 1.56
C VAL A 66 1.27 -5.60 1.24
N ILE A 67 0.88 -5.18 0.04
CA ILE A 67 1.08 -3.81 -0.43
C ILE A 67 -0.22 -3.01 -0.25
N GLY A 68 -0.14 -1.89 0.46
CA GLY A 68 -1.27 -0.97 0.65
C GLY A 68 -0.99 0.43 0.15
N ALA A 69 -2.07 1.19 -0.03
CA ALA A 69 -2.01 2.60 -0.40
C ALA A 69 -2.32 3.50 0.80
N GLY A 70 -1.44 4.45 1.08
CA GLY A 70 -1.57 5.43 2.14
C GLY A 70 -1.96 6.81 1.63
N THR A 71 -2.48 7.67 2.51
CA THR A 71 -2.88 9.05 2.16
C THR A 71 -3.90 9.10 1.01
N VAL A 72 -4.83 8.16 0.98
CA VAL A 72 -5.96 8.20 0.02
C VAL A 72 -6.98 9.22 0.51
N LYS A 73 -7.28 10.22 -0.31
CA LYS A 73 -8.08 11.40 0.09
C LYS A 73 -9.47 11.48 -0.54
N ASN A 74 -9.74 10.65 -1.55
CA ASN A 74 -11.03 10.64 -2.25
C ASN A 74 -11.27 9.32 -2.99
N SER A 75 -12.51 9.13 -3.40
CA SER A 75 -13.02 8.01 -4.22
C SER A 75 -12.23 7.72 -5.51
N GLY A 76 -11.73 8.76 -6.18
CA GLY A 76 -10.93 8.57 -7.40
C GLY A 76 -9.59 7.91 -7.09
N GLN A 77 -8.92 8.37 -6.04
CA GLN A 77 -7.68 7.77 -5.56
C GLN A 77 -7.90 6.36 -5.01
N LEU A 78 -9.04 6.09 -4.35
CA LEU A 78 -9.43 4.74 -3.92
C LEU A 78 -9.50 3.79 -5.11
N THR A 79 -10.23 4.15 -6.16
CA THR A 79 -10.34 3.34 -7.39
C THR A 79 -8.97 3.10 -8.02
N GLN A 80 -8.14 4.15 -8.11
CA GLN A 80 -6.79 4.05 -8.67
C GLN A 80 -5.89 3.11 -7.84
N ALA A 81 -5.94 3.20 -6.52
CA ALA A 81 -5.18 2.33 -5.62
C ALA A 81 -5.59 0.86 -5.76
N ILE A 82 -6.90 0.58 -5.78
CA ILE A 82 -7.43 -0.77 -6.00
C ILE A 82 -6.99 -1.31 -7.36
N ALA A 83 -7.12 -0.50 -8.42
CA ALA A 83 -6.71 -0.89 -9.77
C ALA A 83 -5.19 -1.12 -9.89
N ALA A 84 -4.39 -0.40 -9.10
CA ALA A 84 -2.95 -0.61 -8.97
C ALA A 84 -2.60 -1.87 -8.17
N GLY A 85 -3.55 -2.54 -7.54
CA GLY A 85 -3.30 -3.77 -6.79
C GLY A 85 -3.10 -3.59 -5.28
N ALA A 86 -3.41 -2.40 -4.73
CA ALA A 86 -3.40 -2.21 -3.28
C ALA A 86 -4.37 -3.19 -2.60
N GLN A 87 -3.89 -3.87 -1.56
CA GLN A 87 -4.64 -4.87 -0.80
C GLN A 87 -5.36 -4.25 0.41
N PHE A 88 -4.86 -3.12 0.91
CA PHE A 88 -5.49 -2.29 1.92
C PHE A 88 -5.27 -0.80 1.61
N VAL A 89 -6.10 0.06 2.22
CA VAL A 89 -6.03 1.51 2.06
C VAL A 89 -6.04 2.21 3.42
N VAL A 90 -5.26 3.28 3.54
CA VAL A 90 -5.25 4.20 4.69
C VAL A 90 -5.57 5.61 4.21
N SER A 91 -6.56 6.24 4.84
CA SER A 91 -6.92 7.64 4.63
C SER A 91 -6.51 8.50 5.84
N PRO A 92 -6.13 9.78 5.66
CA PRO A 92 -5.80 10.67 6.78
C PRO A 92 -7.00 11.02 7.69
N GLY A 93 -8.22 10.72 7.23
CA GLY A 93 -9.46 10.95 7.94
C GLY A 93 -10.58 10.07 7.41
N THR A 94 -11.75 10.17 8.03
CA THR A 94 -12.92 9.37 7.69
C THR A 94 -13.77 10.11 6.66
N ASP A 95 -14.04 9.46 5.52
CA ASP A 95 -14.92 9.95 4.47
C ASP A 95 -16.02 8.91 4.21
N ALA A 96 -17.28 9.30 4.38
CA ALA A 96 -18.42 8.39 4.26
C ALA A 96 -18.57 7.82 2.85
N VAL A 97 -18.31 8.64 1.82
CA VAL A 97 -18.42 8.23 0.42
C VAL A 97 -17.35 7.19 0.09
N MET A 98 -16.13 7.37 0.58
CA MET A 98 -15.09 6.36 0.43
C MET A 98 -15.42 5.05 1.15
N ILE A 99 -16.03 5.11 2.33
CA ILE A 99 -16.44 3.90 3.08
C ILE A 99 -17.53 3.13 2.32
N GLU A 100 -18.52 3.83 1.76
CA GLU A 100 -19.58 3.19 0.98
C GLU A 100 -19.07 2.55 -0.32
N GLN A 101 -17.94 3.02 -0.85
CA GLN A 101 -17.35 2.54 -2.09
C GLN A 101 -16.34 1.38 -1.92
N ALA A 102 -15.70 1.29 -0.75
CA ALA A 102 -14.62 0.33 -0.46
C ALA A 102 -15.13 -1.11 -0.28
#